data_AF-A0A381JRU8-F1
#
_entry.id   AF-A0A381JRU8-F1
#
_cell.length_a   1.000
_cell.length_b   1.000
_cell.length_c   1.000
_cell.angle_alpha   90.00
_cell.angle_beta   90.00
_cell.angle_gamma   90.00
#
_symmetry.space_group_name_H-M   'P 1'
#
loop_
_entity.id
_entity.type
_entity.pdbx_description
1 polymer ?
#
loop_
_entity_poly.entity_id
_entity_poly.type
_entity_poly.pdbx_seq_one_letter_code
_entity_poly.pdbx_strand_id
1 'polypeptide(L)'
;MKTKNISGWKDLSVDLTGTTIDPLNSAVDLVTIQNNVTTENLDAVVRIGTPTATPGILVLEDTNKAMILPRVASPHLNIINPAPGMMVYDTTAKQLAVFNGTVWSFWKP
;
A
#
# COMPACT_ATOMS: atom_id res chain seq x y z
N MET A 1 -0.44 4.02 4.36
CA MET A 1 -0.32 4.06 2.88
C MET A 1 -1.36 5.05 2.37
N LYS A 2 -1.07 5.94 1.43
CA LYS A 2 -2.04 6.92 0.90
C LYS A 2 -2.21 6.73 -0.60
N THR A 3 -3.43 6.86 -1.11
CA THR A 3 -3.71 6.86 -2.55
C THR A 3 -4.18 8.24 -2.98
N LYS A 4 -3.74 8.71 -4.14
CA LYS A 4 -4.18 9.99 -4.70
C LYS A 4 -5.50 9.79 -5.44
N ASN A 5 -6.56 10.43 -4.96
CA ASN A 5 -7.84 10.55 -5.64
C ASN A 5 -7.97 11.96 -6.25
N ILE A 6 -8.97 12.16 -7.11
CA ILE A 6 -9.27 13.49 -7.70
C ILE A 6 -9.52 14.55 -6.61
N SER A 7 -10.13 14.16 -5.49
CA SER A 7 -10.42 15.04 -4.35
C SER A 7 -9.28 15.17 -3.33
N GLY A 8 -8.10 14.59 -3.59
CA GLY A 8 -6.95 14.63 -2.70
C GLY A 8 -6.46 13.25 -2.26
N TRP A 9 -5.59 13.23 -1.26
CA TRP A 9 -5.00 12.00 -0.74
C TRP A 9 -5.94 11.29 0.22
N LYS A 10 -6.28 10.04 -0.06
CA LYS A 10 -7.01 9.15 0.84
C LYS A 10 -6.02 8.30 1.62
N ASP A 11 -6.14 8.28 2.95
CA ASP A 11 -5.36 7.39 3.80
C ASP A 11 -5.96 5.97 3.83
N LEU A 12 -5.10 4.97 3.71
CA LEU A 12 -5.40 3.54 3.80
C LEU A 12 -4.77 2.90 5.05
N SER A 13 -4.11 3.68 5.91
CA SER A 13 -3.61 3.21 7.20
C SER A 13 -4.69 3.20 8.29
N VAL A 14 -5.77 3.97 8.12
CA VAL A 14 -6.85 4.10 9.11
C VAL A 14 -7.68 2.81 9.23
N ASP A 15 -8.05 2.48 10.46
CA ASP A 15 -9.02 1.41 10.75
C ASP A 15 -10.49 1.88 10.62
N LEU A 16 -11.43 0.99 10.93
CA LEU A 16 -12.88 1.27 10.91
C LEU A 16 -13.32 2.29 11.98
N THR A 17 -12.47 2.56 12.98
CA THR A 17 -12.68 3.58 14.02
C THR A 17 -11.99 4.90 13.69
N GLY A 18 -11.32 4.98 12.54
CA GLY A 18 -10.59 6.17 12.08
C GLY A 18 -9.25 6.38 12.77
N THR A 19 -8.73 5.38 13.50
CA THR A 19 -7.43 5.50 14.19
C THR A 19 -6.29 5.01 13.30
N THR A 20 -5.13 5.64 13.44
CA THR A 20 -3.87 5.29 12.79
C THR A 20 -2.90 4.61 13.75
N ILE A 21 -3.35 4.35 14.98
CA ILE A 21 -2.61 3.64 16.02
C ILE A 21 -2.59 2.14 15.68
N ASP A 22 -1.43 1.51 15.78
CA ASP A 22 -1.30 0.05 15.65
C ASP A 22 -2.12 -0.64 16.77
N PRO A 23 -3.09 -1.51 16.45
CA PRO A 23 -3.88 -2.21 17.46
C PRO A 23 -3.11 -3.24 18.27
N LEU A 24 -1.92 -3.67 17.81
CA LEU A 24 -1.04 -4.55 18.56
C LEU A 24 -0.07 -3.77 19.47
N ASN A 25 0.22 -2.51 19.13
CA ASN A 25 1.10 -1.64 19.92
C ASN A 25 0.61 -0.19 19.90
N SER A 26 -0.13 0.21 20.95
CA SER A 26 -0.73 1.55 21.04
C SER A 26 0.28 2.70 21.14
N ALA A 27 1.58 2.41 21.27
CA ALA A 27 2.65 3.42 21.23
C ALA A 27 3.13 3.73 19.80
N VAL A 28 2.66 2.99 18.79
CA VAL A 28 3.06 3.16 17.38
C VAL A 28 1.91 3.80 16.61
N ASP A 29 2.06 5.07 16.24
CA ASP A 29 1.17 5.75 15.30
C ASP A 29 1.73 5.63 13.87
N LEU A 30 1.00 4.96 12.99
CA LEU A 30 1.38 4.77 11.59
C LEU A 30 1.54 6.11 10.84
N VAL A 31 0.87 7.19 11.29
CA VAL A 31 1.07 8.55 10.72
C VAL A 31 2.45 9.09 11.06
N THR A 32 2.94 8.90 12.28
CA THR A 32 4.28 9.36 12.67
C THR A 32 5.39 8.64 11.90
N ILE A 33 5.23 7.36 11.55
CA ILE A 33 6.17 6.62 10.69
C ILE A 33 6.18 7.20 9.26
N GLN A 34 5.02 7.60 8.73
CA GLN A 34 4.93 8.14 7.38
C GLN A 34 5.37 9.60 7.28
N ASN A 35 5.14 10.42 8.31
CA ASN A 35 5.48 11.85 8.29
C ASN A 35 6.92 12.16 8.72
N ASN A 36 7.62 11.27 9.45
CA ASN A 36 9.00 11.49 9.87
C ASN A 36 10.07 11.07 8.86
N VAL A 37 9.68 10.57 7.67
CA VAL A 37 10.64 10.33 6.57
C VAL A 37 10.73 11.61 5.74
N THR A 38 11.42 12.62 6.27
CA THR A 38 11.47 13.96 5.66
C THR A 38 12.48 14.06 4.50
N THR A 39 13.27 13.01 4.26
CA THR A 39 14.21 12.93 3.13
C THR A 39 14.27 11.52 2.58
N GLU A 40 13.77 11.33 1.35
CA GLU A 40 13.96 10.08 0.62
C GLU A 40 15.46 9.90 0.31
N ASN A 41 16.02 8.73 0.62
CA ASN A 41 17.37 8.41 0.15
C ASN A 41 17.31 8.10 -1.35
N LEU A 42 17.76 9.05 -2.16
CA LEU A 42 17.73 8.96 -3.63
C LEU A 42 18.61 7.82 -4.17
N ASP A 43 19.57 7.34 -3.38
CA ASP A 43 20.42 6.21 -3.75
C ASP A 43 19.74 4.84 -3.48
N ALA A 44 18.66 4.82 -2.70
CA ALA A 44 17.93 3.60 -2.36
C ALA A 44 16.79 3.28 -3.35
N VAL A 45 16.69 4.00 -4.46
CA VAL A 45 15.60 3.85 -5.43
C VAL A 45 15.75 2.57 -6.24
N VAL A 46 14.71 1.74 -6.22
CA VAL A 46 14.57 0.59 -7.12
C VAL A 46 13.78 1.03 -8.34
N ARG A 47 14.41 0.93 -9.51
CA ARG A 47 13.76 1.28 -10.79
C ARG A 47 13.71 0.06 -11.70
N ILE A 48 12.54 -0.24 -12.23
CA ILE A 48 12.32 -1.32 -13.18
C ILE A 48 11.96 -0.71 -14.54
N GLY A 49 12.75 -1.06 -15.56
CA GLY A 49 12.59 -0.61 -16.94
C GLY A 49 13.55 0.50 -17.34
N THR A 50 13.09 1.47 -18.14
CA THR A 50 13.85 2.66 -18.56
C THR A 50 13.24 3.90 -17.92
N PRO A 51 13.41 4.07 -16.60
CA PRO A 51 12.75 5.09 -15.80
C PRO A 51 13.24 6.50 -16.18
N THR A 52 12.29 7.41 -16.35
CA THR A 52 12.51 8.85 -16.41
C THR A 52 12.89 9.40 -15.02
N ALA A 53 13.12 10.70 -14.90
CA ALA A 53 13.46 11.35 -13.63
C ALA A 53 12.27 11.42 -12.61
N THR A 54 11.35 10.47 -12.66
CA THR A 54 10.23 10.36 -11.74
C THR A 54 10.73 10.16 -10.31
N PRO A 55 10.23 10.97 -9.35
CA PRO A 55 10.52 10.80 -7.93
C PRO A 55 9.78 9.59 -7.35
N GLY A 56 10.41 8.88 -6.41
CA GLY A 56 9.85 7.74 -5.70
C GLY A 56 10.87 6.64 -5.43
N ILE A 57 10.60 5.79 -4.43
CA ILE A 57 11.50 4.71 -4.00
C ILE A 57 11.37 3.43 -4.83
N LEU A 58 10.18 3.18 -5.40
CA LEU A 58 9.92 2.08 -6.33
C LEU A 58 9.29 2.69 -7.58
N VAL A 59 10.05 2.74 -8.66
CA VAL A 59 9.62 3.29 -9.95
C VAL A 59 9.46 2.16 -10.95
N LEU A 60 8.24 1.95 -11.42
CA LEU A 60 7.90 0.93 -12.42
C LEU A 60 7.58 1.64 -13.73
N GLU A 61 8.57 1.75 -14.61
CA GLU A 61 8.46 2.43 -15.90
C GLU A 61 9.03 1.53 -17.00
N ASP A 62 8.19 0.62 -17.48
CA ASP A 62 8.53 -0.34 -18.51
C ASP A 62 7.34 -0.54 -19.45
N THR A 63 7.60 -0.79 -20.74
CA THR A 63 6.56 -0.99 -21.76
C THR A 63 6.08 -2.43 -21.84
N ASN A 64 6.84 -3.40 -21.30
CA ASN A 64 6.54 -4.82 -21.39
C ASN A 64 6.63 -5.57 -20.06
N LYS A 65 6.88 -4.88 -18.95
CA LYS A 65 6.87 -5.45 -17.60
C LYS A 65 5.80 -4.78 -16.76
N ALA A 66 5.17 -5.58 -15.91
CA ALA A 66 4.21 -5.11 -14.92
C ALA A 66 4.49 -5.80 -13.59
N MET A 67 4.18 -5.10 -12.49
CA MET A 67 4.16 -5.73 -11.17
C MET A 67 2.96 -6.69 -11.10
N ILE A 68 3.25 -7.97 -10.92
CA ILE A 68 2.23 -8.99 -10.70
C ILE A 68 2.19 -9.30 -9.21
N LEU A 69 1.09 -8.91 -8.57
CA LEU A 69 0.82 -9.25 -7.17
C LEU A 69 0.30 -10.69 -7.06
N PRO A 70 0.43 -11.32 -5.89
CA PRO A 70 -0.30 -12.54 -5.57
C PRO A 70 -1.80 -12.37 -5.88
N ARG A 71 -2.40 -13.39 -6.50
CA ARG A 71 -3.79 -13.36 -6.98
C ARG A 71 -4.64 -14.25 -6.09
N VAL A 72 -5.62 -13.68 -5.40
CA VAL A 72 -6.50 -14.42 -4.50
C VAL A 72 -7.93 -13.92 -4.69
N ALA A 73 -8.89 -14.83 -4.84
CA ALA A 73 -10.30 -14.45 -4.86
C ALA A 73 -10.71 -14.01 -3.45
N SER A 74 -11.36 -12.85 -3.29
CA SER A 74 -11.88 -12.39 -2.00
C SER A 74 -10.88 -12.54 -0.84
N PRO A 75 -9.73 -11.83 -0.88
CA PRO A 75 -8.61 -12.06 0.04
C PRO A 75 -8.99 -11.89 1.52
N HIS A 76 -9.95 -11.02 1.83
CA HIS A 76 -10.47 -10.81 3.19
C HIS A 76 -11.19 -12.03 3.79
N LEU A 77 -11.59 -13.01 2.97
CA LEU A 77 -12.20 -14.27 3.43
C LEU A 77 -11.21 -15.43 3.39
N ASN A 78 -10.27 -15.41 2.43
CA ASN A 78 -9.42 -16.54 2.11
C ASN A 78 -8.00 -16.45 2.71
N ILE A 79 -7.62 -15.30 3.26
CA ILE A 79 -6.34 -15.11 3.96
C ILE A 79 -6.64 -14.95 5.46
N ILE A 80 -6.36 -16.02 6.22
CA ILE A 80 -6.73 -16.12 7.64
C ILE A 80 -5.81 -15.27 8.52
N ASN A 81 -4.51 -15.23 8.24
CA ASN A 81 -3.51 -14.50 9.04
C ASN A 81 -2.63 -13.61 8.14
N PRO A 82 -3.19 -12.51 7.59
CA PRO A 82 -2.41 -11.58 6.78
C PRO A 82 -1.39 -10.82 7.65
N ALA A 83 -0.18 -10.65 7.14
CA ALA A 83 0.82 -9.79 7.77
C ALA A 83 0.51 -8.30 7.49
N PRO A 84 0.76 -7.38 8.44
CA PRO A 84 0.65 -5.95 8.19
C PRO A 84 1.46 -5.52 6.96
N GLY A 85 0.86 -4.74 6.07
CA GLY A 85 1.47 -4.31 4.80
C GLY A 85 1.31 -5.31 3.64
N MET A 86 0.61 -6.43 3.82
CA MET A 86 0.33 -7.38 2.74
C MET A 86 -0.49 -6.75 1.61
N MET A 87 -0.05 -6.96 0.36
CA MET A 87 -0.72 -6.51 -0.86
C MET A 87 -1.09 -7.69 -1.76
N VAL A 88 -2.33 -7.73 -2.21
CA VAL A 88 -2.89 -8.84 -3.01
C VAL A 88 -3.84 -8.29 -4.07
N TYR A 89 -3.87 -8.91 -5.24
CA TYR A 89 -4.88 -8.62 -6.25
C TYR A 89 -6.11 -9.50 -6.03
N ASP A 90 -7.25 -8.88 -5.72
CA ASP A 90 -8.54 -9.57 -5.59
C ASP A 90 -9.07 -9.94 -6.97
N THR A 91 -9.10 -11.23 -7.29
CA THR A 91 -9.56 -11.70 -8.61
C THR A 91 -11.08 -11.66 -8.77
N THR A 92 -11.84 -11.60 -7.67
CA THR A 92 -13.30 -11.51 -7.70
C THR A 92 -13.71 -10.08 -7.99
N ALA A 93 -13.25 -9.14 -7.17
CA ALA A 93 -13.58 -7.72 -7.29
C ALA A 93 -12.68 -6.96 -8.28
N LYS A 94 -11.63 -7.61 -8.81
CA LYS A 94 -10.68 -7.07 -9.79
C LYS A 94 -9.98 -5.78 -9.32
N GLN A 95 -9.53 -5.78 -8.08
CA GLN A 95 -9.00 -4.59 -7.40
C GLN A 95 -7.81 -4.92 -6.51
N LEU A 96 -6.98 -3.92 -6.23
CA LEU A 96 -5.90 -4.05 -5.24
C LEU A 96 -6.49 -4.07 -3.83
N ALA A 97 -6.05 -5.04 -3.02
CA ALA A 97 -6.37 -5.15 -1.61
C ALA A 97 -5.08 -5.01 -0.79
N VAL A 98 -5.12 -4.19 0.26
CA VAL A 98 -4.00 -3.94 1.16
C VAL A 98 -4.44 -4.15 2.60
N PHE A 99 -3.70 -4.95 3.36
CA PHE A 99 -3.96 -5.15 4.79
C PHE A 99 -3.06 -4.23 5.62
N ASN A 100 -3.64 -3.44 6.53
CA ASN A 100 -2.88 -2.50 7.37
C ASN A 100 -2.42 -3.10 8.71
N GLY A 101 -2.76 -4.35 9.00
CA GLY A 101 -2.55 -4.99 10.30
C GLY A 101 -3.86 -5.33 11.02
N THR A 102 -4.96 -4.70 10.62
CA THR A 102 -6.28 -4.86 11.26
C THR A 102 -7.37 -5.11 10.24
N VAL A 103 -7.39 -4.33 9.17
CA VAL A 103 -8.46 -4.30 8.18
C VAL A 103 -7.90 -4.29 6.76
N TRP A 104 -8.71 -4.81 5.84
CA TRP A 104 -8.45 -4.75 4.42
C TRP A 104 -8.98 -3.45 3.83
N SER A 105 -8.10 -2.71 3.17
CA SER A 105 -8.44 -1.59 2.30
C SER A 105 -8.48 -2.05 0.85
N PHE A 106 -9.52 -1.63 0.12
CA PHE A 106 -9.72 -1.99 -1.28
C PHE A 106 -9.66 -0.75 -2.17
N TRP A 107 -8.80 -0.80 -3.18
CA TRP A 107 -8.64 0.27 -4.15
C TRP A 107 -9.44 -0.03 -5.42
N LYS A 108 -10.62 0.60 -5.52
CA LYS A 108 -11.40 0.62 -6.75
C LYS A 108 -10.77 1.62 -7.73
N PRO A 109 -10.42 1.20 -8.96
CA PRO A 109 -9.98 2.11 -10.01
C PRO A 109 -11.09 3.08 -10.43
#